data_AF-A0A358NFL5-F1
#
_entry.id   AF-A0A358NFL5-F1
#
_cell.length_a   1.000
_cell.length_b   1.000
_cell.length_c   1.000
_cell.angle_alpha   90.00
_cell.angle_beta   90.00
_cell.angle_gamma   90.00
#
_symmetry.space_group_name_H-M   'P 1'
#
loop_
_entity.id
_entity.type
_entity.pdbx_description
1 polymer ?
#
loop_
_entity_poly.entity_id
_entity_poly.type
_entity_poly.pdbx_seq_one_letter_code
_entity_poly.pdbx_strand_id
1 'polypeptide(L)' 'MSRKRNIINAFETKKSSEKVIHSSVLLVDDIYTTGATVNECARALINSGVSKVYAITIAR' A
#
# COMPACT_ATOMS: atom_id res chain seq x y z
N MET A 1 -21.90 -2.22 -4.34
CA MET A 1 -21.41 -0.90 -4.81
C MET A 1 -21.24 -0.01 -3.57
N SER A 2 -20.15 0.65 -3.24
CA SER A 2 -18.90 0.93 -3.95
C SER A 2 -17.84 1.36 -2.91
N ARG A 3 -17.05 0.43 -2.35
CA ARG A 3 -15.80 0.81 -1.65
C ARG A 3 -14.69 1.18 -2.62
N LYS A 4 -14.73 0.60 -3.83
CA LYS A 4 -13.71 0.81 -4.88
C LYS A 4 -13.53 2.28 -5.27
N ARG A 5 -14.58 3.12 -5.19
CA ARG A 5 -14.48 4.54 -5.56
C ARG A 5 -13.82 5.43 -4.52
N ASN A 6 -13.82 5.05 -3.23
CA ASN A 6 -13.27 5.89 -2.16
C ASN A 6 -11.81 5.61 -1.84
N ILE A 7 -11.19 4.63 -2.51
CA ILE A 7 -9.82 4.19 -2.20
C ILE A 7 -8.80 4.75 -3.20
N ILE A 8 -9.20 5.04 -4.44
CA ILE A 8 -8.30 5.57 -5.47
C ILE A 8 -7.72 6.90 -5.00
N ASN A 9 -6.39 7.02 -4.96
CA ASN A 9 -5.62 8.15 -4.41
C ASN A 9 -5.88 8.46 -2.93
N ALA A 10 -6.42 7.53 -2.15
CA ALA A 10 -6.63 7.75 -0.72
C ALA A 10 -5.31 7.71 0.09
N PHE A 11 -4.23 7.22 -0.51
CA PHE A 11 -2.94 7.01 0.14
C PHE A 11 -1.86 7.87 -0.51
N GLU A 12 -1.14 8.63 0.31
CA GLU A 12 0.01 9.43 -0.08
C GLU A 12 1.16 9.16 0.90
N THR A 13 2.39 9.06 0.37
CA THR A 13 3.59 9.01 1.20
C THR A 13 4.13 10.42 1.40
N LYS A 14 4.44 10.81 2.64
CA LYS A 14 5.19 12.06 2.89
C LYS A 14 6.49 12.04 2.07
N LYS A 15 6.86 13.20 1.48
CA LYS A 15 8.06 13.38 0.64
C LYS A 15 9.22 12.54 1.16
N SER A 16 9.69 11.64 0.28
CA SER A 16 10.56 10.51 0.60
C SER A 16 11.64 10.89 1.60
N SER A 17 11.51 10.41 2.84
CA SER A 17 12.70 10.25 3.67
C SER A 17 13.63 9.30 2.90
N GLU A 18 14.91 9.63 2.78
CA GLU A 18 15.92 8.80 2.07
C GLU A 18 15.85 7.32 2.44
N LYS A 19 15.40 7.02 3.67
CA LYS A 19 15.16 5.66 4.20
C LYS A 19 14.16 4.81 3.43
N VAL A 20 13.24 5.40 2.68
CA VAL A 20 12.16 4.67 1.97
C VAL A 20 12.59 4.28 0.56
N ILE A 21 13.49 5.03 -0.05
CA ILE A 21 13.96 4.78 -1.41
C ILE A 21 14.80 3.50 -1.44
N HIS A 22 14.57 2.64 -2.44
CA HIS A 22 15.22 1.33 -2.61
C HIS A 22 15.00 0.34 -1.45
N SER A 23 14.05 0.62 -0.56
CA SER A 23 13.71 -0.27 0.55
C SER A 23 12.75 -1.38 0.12
N SER A 24 12.57 -2.36 1.00
CA SER A 24 11.46 -3.32 0.94
C SER A 24 10.50 -3.03 2.09
N VAL A 25 9.21 -2.95 1.79
CA VAL A 25 8.16 -2.62 2.77
C VAL A 25 7.20 -3.81 2.94
N LEU A 26 6.82 -4.10 4.19
CA LEU A 26 5.77 -5.06 4.53
C LEU A 26 4.53 -4.30 4.98
N LEU A 27 3.44 -4.43 4.23
CA LEU A 27 2.10 -4.00 4.64
C LEU A 27 1.50 -5.07 5.56
N VAL A 28 0.96 -4.62 6.68
CA VAL A 28 0.27 -5.47 7.66
C VAL A 28 -1.16 -4.95 7.77
N ASP A 29 -2.13 -5.83 7.53
CA ASP A 29 -3.55 -5.51 7.64
C ASP A 29 -4.29 -6.64 8.38
N ASP A 30 -5.49 -6.38 8.89
CA ASP A 30 -6.27 -7.41 9.58
C ASP A 30 -6.96 -8.37 8.58
N ILE A 31 -7.63 -7.84 7.55
CA ILE A 31 -8.45 -8.62 6.62
C ILE A 31 -8.23 -8.25 5.14
N TYR A 32 -7.87 -9.26 4.34
CA TYR A 32 -7.72 -9.11 2.89
C TYR A 32 -9.01 -9.44 2.15
N THR A 33 -9.83 -8.43 1.82
CA THR A 33 -11.06 -8.66 1.06
C THR A 33 -10.80 -8.64 -0.47
N THR A 34 -11.11 -7.53 -1.12
CA THR A 34 -10.91 -7.33 -2.57
C THR A 34 -9.49 -6.93 -2.94
N GLY A 35 -8.62 -6.75 -1.95
CA GLY A 35 -7.27 -6.22 -2.13
C GLY A 35 -7.19 -4.73 -2.49
N ALA A 36 -8.32 -4.01 -2.57
CA ALA A 36 -8.33 -2.60 -2.99
C ALA A 36 -7.42 -1.72 -2.11
N THR A 37 -7.48 -1.90 -0.79
CA THR A 37 -6.65 -1.16 0.17
C THR A 37 -5.16 -1.47 -0.02
N VAL A 38 -4.79 -2.76 0.03
CA VAL A 38 -3.40 -3.21 -0.11
C VAL A 38 -2.80 -2.79 -1.45
N ASN A 39 -3.56 -2.91 -2.55
CA ASN A 39 -3.09 -2.55 -3.88
C ASN A 39 -2.84 -1.04 -4.01
N GLU A 40 -3.69 -0.21 -3.42
CA GLU A 40 -3.51 1.24 -3.49
C GLU A 40 -2.35 1.72 -2.60
N CYS A 41 -2.21 1.16 -1.39
CA CYS A 41 -1.03 1.40 -0.55
C CYS A 41 0.26 1.00 -1.27
N ALA A 42 0.28 -0.19 -1.91
CA ALA A 42 1.42 -0.66 -2.67
C ALA A 42 1.75 0.27 -3.84
N ARG A 43 0.74 0.75 -4.58
CA ARG A 43 0.92 1.72 -5.66
C ARG A 43 1.57 3.02 -5.15
N ALA A 44 1.07 3.58 -4.06
CA ALA A 44 1.61 4.80 -3.47
C ALA A 44 3.07 4.63 -3.01
N LEU A 45 3.42 3.48 -2.42
CA LEU A 45 4.78 3.15 -1.98
C LEU A 45 5.75 2.93 -3.15
N ILE A 46 5.33 2.20 -4.19
CA ILE A 46 6.17 2.03 -5.38
C ILE A 46 6.42 3.37 -6.06
N ASN A 47 5.39 4.22 -6.17
CA ASN A 47 5.51 5.57 -6.73
C ASN A 47 6.45 6.49 -5.91
N SER A 48 6.71 6.17 -4.64
CA SER A 48 7.63 6.93 -3.78
C SER A 48 9.08 6.42 -3.80
N GLY A 49 9.36 5.35 -4.56
CA GLY A 49 10.71 4.81 -4.77
C GLY A 49 11.02 3.53 -4.00
N VAL A 50 10.03 2.88 -3.38
CA VAL A 50 10.19 1.55 -2.76
C VAL A 50 10.46 0.50 -3.84
N SER A 51 11.40 -0.42 -3.60
CA SER A 51 11.74 -1.47 -4.57
C SER A 51 10.78 -2.65 -4.54
N LYS A 52 10.27 -3.02 -3.36
CA LYS A 52 9.35 -4.16 -3.19
C LYS A 52 8.33 -3.89 -2.09
N VAL A 53 7.10 -4.33 -2.32
CA VAL A 53 6.03 -4.29 -1.33
C VAL A 53 5.51 -5.72 -1.12
N TYR A 54 5.51 -6.16 0.12
CA TYR A 54 4.90 -7.40 0.58
C TYR A 54 3.63 -7.07 1.36
N ALA A 55 2.70 -8.00 1.45
CA ALA A 55 1.49 -7.85 2.25
C ALA A 55 1.23 -9.12 3.06
N ILE A 56 0.90 -8.96 4.34
CA ILE A 56 0.41 -10.02 5.21
C ILE A 56 -0.90 -9.58 5.85
N THR A 57 -1.85 -10.51 5.91
CA THR A 57 -3.13 -10.31 6.59
C THR A 57 -3.44 -11.48 7.51
N ILE A 58 -4.23 -11.21 8.56
CA ILE A 58 -4.65 -12.25 9.51
C ILE A 58 -5.76 -13.11 8.90
N ALA A 59 -6.67 -12.49 8.15
CA ALA A 59 -7.80 -13.14 7.49
C ALA A 59 -7.95 -12.71 6.03
N ARG A 60 -8.79 -13.42 5.26
CA ARG A 60 -9.14 -13.14 3.87
C ARG A 60 -10.66 -13.16 3.70
#